data_AF-A0A958IX81-F1
#
_entry.id   AF-A0A958IX81-F1
#
_cell.length_a   1.000
_cell.length_b   1.000
_cell.length_c   1.000
_cell.angle_alpha   90.00
_cell.angle_beta   90.00
_cell.angle_gamma   90.00
#
_symmetry.space_group_name_H-M   'P 1'
#
loop_
_entity.id
_entity.type
_entity.pdbx_description
1 polymer ?
#
loop_
_entity_poly.entity_id
_entity_poly.type
_entity_poly.pdbx_seq_one_letter_code
_entity_poly.pdbx_strand_id
1 'polypeptide(L)'
;MKTKKPFLNMDERNRQIAYQVIAIMYFITILSMQGVLLYRQFALGQSIHDFEDFAIILTINSLFLISALLYFGAIPIQRIKITNILLFYAAIIVLGSLFTYVKYNVFQHQGLSWEQLIDKFIIIVVISGLIVLFWVILSVLGKRKIDNELED
;
A
#
# COMPACT_ATOMS: atom_id res chain seq x y z
N MET A 1 -28.06 -15.59 25.71
CA MET A 1 -27.04 -14.63 25.23
C MET A 1 -25.69 -15.35 25.24
N LYS A 2 -25.20 -15.84 24.09
CA LYS A 2 -23.90 -16.55 24.02
C LYS A 2 -22.79 -15.49 24.03
N THR A 3 -22.08 -15.38 25.15
CA THR A 3 -20.84 -14.61 25.25
C THR A 3 -19.85 -15.20 24.27
N LYS A 4 -19.64 -14.52 23.13
CA LYS A 4 -18.50 -14.79 22.25
C LYS A 4 -17.26 -14.47 23.05
N LYS A 5 -16.61 -15.49 23.63
CA LYS A 5 -15.30 -15.34 24.26
C LYS A 5 -14.37 -14.63 23.25
N PRO A 6 -13.74 -13.50 23.60
CA PRO A 6 -12.76 -12.88 22.72
C PRO A 6 -11.66 -13.91 22.45
N PHE A 7 -11.30 -14.08 21.18
CA PHE A 7 -10.44 -15.16 20.68
C PHE A 7 -9.05 -15.18 21.36
N LEU A 8 -8.68 -14.08 22.01
CA LEU A 8 -7.55 -13.94 22.92
C LEU A 8 -8.03 -13.09 24.10
N ASN A 9 -7.99 -13.63 25.32
CA ASN A 9 -8.31 -12.90 26.55
C ASN A 9 -7.13 -11.97 26.90
N MET A 10 -6.86 -11.00 26.03
CA MET A 10 -5.71 -10.09 26.11
C MET A 10 -6.17 -8.69 26.55
N ASP A 11 -5.39 -8.12 27.46
CA ASP A 11 -5.48 -6.70 27.86
C ASP A 11 -5.36 -5.78 26.63
N GLU A 12 -6.05 -4.64 26.64
CA GLU A 12 -6.18 -3.73 25.48
C GLU A 12 -4.81 -3.26 24.99
N ARG A 13 -3.91 -2.97 25.93
CA ARG A 13 -2.52 -2.61 25.64
C ARG A 13 -1.78 -3.71 24.90
N ASN A 14 -1.95 -4.96 25.32
CA ASN A 14 -1.30 -6.11 24.69
C ASN A 14 -1.87 -6.37 23.30
N ARG A 15 -3.18 -6.15 23.09
CA ARG A 15 -3.83 -6.25 21.77
C ARG A 15 -3.27 -5.21 20.80
N GLN A 16 -3.08 -3.97 21.25
CA GLN A 16 -2.52 -2.90 20.41
C GLN A 16 -1.06 -3.18 20.02
N ILE A 17 -0.24 -3.64 20.97
CA ILE A 17 1.14 -4.05 20.68
C ILE A 17 1.16 -5.21 19.68
N ALA A 18 0.28 -6.21 19.84
CA ALA A 18 0.18 -7.32 18.89
C ALA A 18 -0.18 -6.84 17.48
N TYR A 19 -1.13 -5.91 17.34
CA TYR A 19 -1.46 -5.32 16.03
C TYR A 19 -0.29 -4.55 15.40
N GLN A 20 0.47 -3.80 16.19
CA GLN A 20 1.68 -3.11 15.69
C GLN A 20 2.75 -4.10 15.22
N VAL A 21 2.99 -5.17 15.98
CA VAL A 21 3.97 -6.20 15.58
C VAL A 21 3.52 -6.92 14.31
N ILE A 22 2.25 -7.32 14.22
CA ILE A 22 1.68 -7.95 13.02
C ILE A 22 1.82 -7.02 11.81
N ALA A 23 1.50 -5.73 11.98
CA ALA A 23 1.66 -4.70 10.96
C ALA A 23 3.10 -4.62 10.44
N ILE A 24 4.08 -4.56 11.34
CA ILE A 24 5.51 -4.47 10.98
C ILE A 24 5.96 -5.75 10.25
N MET A 25 5.64 -6.93 10.77
CA MET A 25 6.01 -8.21 10.15
C MET A 25 5.43 -8.36 8.75
N TYR A 26 4.17 -7.96 8.58
CA TYR A 26 3.51 -8.01 7.29
C TYR A 26 4.09 -6.98 6.31
N PHE A 27 4.42 -5.77 6.80
CA PHE A 27 5.11 -4.75 5.99
C PHE A 27 6.48 -5.24 5.49
N ILE A 28 7.27 -5.90 6.35
CA ILE A 28 8.54 -6.54 5.95
C ILE A 28 8.28 -7.60 4.87
N THR A 29 7.19 -8.36 4.97
CA THR A 29 6.81 -9.36 3.97
C THR A 29 6.52 -8.73 2.60
N ILE A 30 5.76 -7.63 2.57
CA ILE A 30 5.51 -6.85 1.35
C ILE A 30 6.80 -6.34 0.73
N LEU A 31 7.69 -5.74 1.53
CA LEU A 31 9.00 -5.27 1.06
C LEU A 31 9.85 -6.41 0.50
N SER A 32 9.84 -7.57 1.15
CA SER A 32 10.55 -8.76 0.67
C SER A 32 10.01 -9.23 -0.68
N MET A 33 8.68 -9.26 -0.84
CA MET A 33 8.04 -9.61 -2.12
C MET A 33 8.36 -8.59 -3.22
N GLN A 34 8.37 -7.29 -2.92
CA GLN A 34 8.82 -6.27 -3.88
C GLN A 34 10.28 -6.50 -4.30
N GLY A 35 11.17 -6.80 -3.36
CA GLY A 35 12.56 -7.15 -3.67
C GLY A 35 12.68 -8.34 -4.61
N VAL A 36 11.88 -9.39 -4.40
CA VAL A 36 11.85 -10.57 -5.29
C VAL A 36 11.36 -10.19 -6.69
N LEU A 37 10.32 -9.36 -6.81
CA LEU A 37 9.85 -8.87 -8.12
C LEU A 37 10.91 -8.06 -8.85
N LEU A 38 11.56 -7.13 -8.16
CA LEU A 38 12.64 -6.32 -8.73
C LEU A 38 13.80 -7.20 -9.19
N TYR A 39 14.19 -8.20 -8.37
CA TYR A 39 15.24 -9.15 -8.74
C TYR A 39 14.86 -9.98 -9.98
N ARG A 40 13.65 -10.53 -10.03
CA ARG A 40 13.18 -11.30 -11.20
C ARG A 40 13.11 -10.46 -12.47
N GLN A 41 12.60 -9.23 -12.35
CA GLN A 41 12.42 -8.36 -13.51
C GLN A 41 13.76 -7.79 -14.01
N PHE A 42 14.66 -7.37 -13.11
CA PHE A 42 15.88 -6.64 -13.49
C PHE A 42 17.14 -7.51 -13.51
N ALA A 43 17.29 -8.48 -12.62
CA ALA A 43 18.47 -9.35 -12.58
C ALA A 43 18.29 -10.61 -13.45
N LEU A 44 17.10 -11.22 -13.44
CA LEU A 44 16.81 -12.40 -14.26
C LEU A 44 16.24 -12.05 -15.64
N GLY A 45 15.84 -10.79 -15.88
CA GLY A 45 15.30 -10.34 -17.16
C GLY A 45 14.00 -11.01 -17.57
N GLN A 46 13.25 -11.61 -16.63
CA GLN A 46 12.00 -12.30 -16.92
C GLN A 46 10.93 -11.33 -17.42
N SER A 47 10.06 -11.80 -18.32
CA SER A 47 8.94 -10.99 -18.78
C SER A 47 7.91 -10.85 -17.67
N ILE A 48 7.14 -9.75 -17.66
CA ILE A 48 6.13 -9.51 -16.62
C ILE A 48 5.07 -10.61 -16.59
N HIS A 49 4.78 -11.22 -17.74
CA HIS A 49 3.86 -12.35 -17.83
C HIS A 49 4.34 -13.58 -17.07
N ASP A 50 5.65 -13.80 -16.95
CA ASP A 50 6.22 -14.97 -16.26
C ASP A 50 6.04 -14.91 -14.73
N PHE A 51 5.69 -13.74 -14.19
CA PHE A 51 5.46 -13.54 -12.76
C PHE A 51 4.21 -12.71 -12.46
N GLU A 52 3.26 -12.68 -13.40
CA GLU A 52 2.00 -11.95 -13.28
C GLU A 52 1.21 -12.39 -12.03
N ASP A 53 1.13 -13.70 -11.79
CA ASP A 53 0.50 -14.26 -10.58
C ASP A 53 1.10 -13.69 -9.29
N PHE A 54 2.43 -13.54 -9.25
CA PHE A 54 3.13 -13.02 -8.09
C PHE A 54 2.87 -11.51 -7.91
N ALA A 55 2.78 -10.76 -9.01
CA ALA A 55 2.40 -9.35 -8.98
C ALA A 55 0.96 -9.14 -8.51
N ILE A 56 0.03 -10.02 -8.90
CA ILE A 56 -1.35 -10.02 -8.43
C ILE A 56 -1.41 -10.30 -6.92
N ILE A 57 -0.70 -11.33 -6.45
CA ILE A 57 -0.61 -11.66 -5.02
C ILE A 57 -0.08 -10.47 -4.23
N LEU A 58 1.02 -9.83 -4.68
CA LEU A 58 1.55 -8.64 -4.02
C LEU A 58 0.51 -7.52 -3.95
N THR A 59 -0.18 -7.24 -5.06
CA THR A 59 -1.20 -6.18 -5.14
C THR A 59 -2.32 -6.42 -4.13
N ILE A 60 -2.87 -7.63 -4.10
CA ILE A 60 -3.95 -8.01 -3.19
C ILE A 60 -3.49 -7.89 -1.73
N ASN A 61 -2.34 -8.47 -1.37
CA ASN A 61 -1.81 -8.42 -0.01
C ASN A 61 -1.52 -6.97 0.43
N SER A 62 -1.02 -6.12 -0.48
CA SER A 62 -0.75 -4.71 -0.19
C SER A 62 -2.04 -3.92 0.07
N LEU A 63 -3.09 -4.14 -0.72
CA LEU A 63 -4.41 -3.52 -0.51
C LEU A 63 -5.03 -3.95 0.83
N PHE A 64 -4.98 -5.24 1.16
CA PHE A 64 -5.47 -5.74 2.45
C PHE A 64 -4.67 -5.18 3.62
N LEU A 65 -3.35 -5.10 3.51
CA LEU A 65 -2.50 -4.51 4.56
C LEU A 65 -2.88 -3.05 4.81
N ILE A 66 -2.90 -2.22 3.76
CA ILE A 66 -3.24 -0.81 3.89
C ILE A 66 -4.63 -0.66 4.51
N SER A 67 -5.59 -1.47 4.07
CA SER A 67 -6.96 -1.46 4.60
C SER A 67 -7.01 -1.85 6.07
N ALA A 68 -6.29 -2.90 6.47
CA ALA A 68 -6.23 -3.40 7.84
C ALA A 68 -5.52 -2.40 8.77
N LEU A 69 -4.39 -1.82 8.35
CA LEU A 69 -3.66 -0.81 9.11
C LEU A 69 -4.53 0.41 9.40
N LEU A 70 -5.32 0.83 8.40
CA LEU A 70 -6.24 1.95 8.55
C LEU A 70 -7.44 1.61 9.43
N TYR A 71 -8.07 0.45 9.21
CA TYR A 71 -9.28 0.05 9.92
C TYR A 71 -9.04 -0.30 11.39
N PHE A 72 -7.92 -0.97 11.72
CA PHE A 72 -7.57 -1.33 13.08
C PHE A 72 -6.82 -0.22 13.83
N GLY A 73 -6.58 0.94 13.20
CA GLY A 73 -5.94 2.08 13.87
C GLY A 73 -4.49 1.80 14.32
N ALA A 74 -3.82 0.82 13.72
CA ALA A 74 -2.42 0.51 14.02
C ALA A 74 -1.49 1.70 13.71
N ILE A 75 -1.93 2.58 12.80
CA ILE A 75 -1.33 3.89 12.54
C ILE A 75 -2.22 4.97 13.16
N PRO A 76 -1.67 5.92 13.95
CA PRO A 76 -2.44 7.03 14.50
C PRO A 76 -2.88 8.00 13.39
N ILE A 77 -4.07 7.78 12.84
CA ILE A 77 -4.66 8.56 11.73
C ILE A 77 -5.12 9.97 12.16
N GLN A 78 -5.23 10.21 13.47
CA GLN A 78 -5.91 11.39 14.03
C GLN A 78 -5.29 12.76 13.65
N ARG A 79 -4.14 12.83 12.96
CA ARG A 79 -3.44 14.10 12.65
C ARG A 79 -3.06 14.30 11.18
N ILE A 80 -3.70 13.59 10.24
CA ILE A 80 -3.35 13.74 8.83
C ILE A 80 -3.98 15.01 8.25
N LYS A 81 -3.16 16.04 8.03
CA LYS A 81 -3.56 17.27 7.34
C LYS A 81 -3.73 17.02 5.83
N ILE A 82 -4.67 17.71 5.18
CA ILE A 82 -4.88 17.64 3.72
C ILE A 82 -3.57 17.91 2.96
N THR A 83 -2.76 18.85 3.43
CA THR A 83 -1.42 19.13 2.86
C THR A 83 -0.52 17.90 2.83
N ASN A 84 -0.55 17.05 3.87
CA ASN A 84 0.26 15.85 3.91
C ASN A 84 -0.26 14.78 2.93
N ILE A 85 -1.57 14.70 2.73
CA ILE A 85 -2.19 13.80 1.74
C ILE A 85 -1.78 14.21 0.33
N LEU A 86 -1.84 15.51 0.03
CA LEU A 86 -1.41 16.06 -1.26
C LEU A 86 0.10 15.85 -1.49
N LEU A 87 0.93 16.07 -0.46
CA LEU A 87 2.37 15.80 -0.55
C LEU A 87 2.66 14.31 -0.79
N PHE A 88 1.96 13.41 -0.08
CA PHE A 88 2.11 11.98 -0.27
C PHE A 88 1.70 11.54 -1.68
N TYR A 89 0.57 12.05 -2.18
CA TYR A 89 0.12 11.81 -3.55
C TYR A 89 1.14 12.30 -4.59
N ALA A 90 1.64 13.53 -4.44
CA ALA A 90 2.66 14.09 -5.32
C ALA A 90 3.95 13.25 -5.29
N ALA A 91 4.37 12.81 -4.10
CA ALA A 91 5.54 11.94 -3.95
C ALA A 91 5.37 10.61 -4.68
N ILE A 92 4.18 9.97 -4.58
CA ILE A 92 3.89 8.72 -5.32
C ILE A 92 3.97 8.96 -6.82
N ILE A 93 3.38 10.05 -7.34
CA ILE A 93 3.42 10.35 -8.78
C ILE A 93 4.87 10.53 -9.24
N VAL A 94 5.65 11.34 -8.53
CA VAL A 94 7.05 11.62 -8.88
C VAL A 94 7.87 10.34 -8.86
N LEU A 95 7.76 9.53 -7.79
CA LEU A 95 8.48 8.27 -7.68
C LEU A 95 8.05 7.26 -8.75
N GLY A 96 6.75 7.10 -9.00
CA GLY A 96 6.23 6.20 -10.03
C GLY A 96 6.67 6.62 -11.44
N SER A 97 6.70 7.91 -11.71
CA SER A 97 7.16 8.46 -13.00
C SER A 97 8.65 8.24 -13.18
N LEU A 98 9.45 8.55 -12.16
CA LEU A 98 10.90 8.31 -12.16
C LEU A 98 11.23 6.83 -12.34
N PHE A 99 10.55 5.96 -11.60
CA PHE A 99 10.71 4.51 -11.70
C PHE A 99 10.40 4.01 -13.11
N THR A 100 9.31 4.48 -13.71
CA THR A 100 8.91 4.11 -15.07
C THR A 100 9.95 4.58 -16.09
N TYR A 101 10.38 5.83 -16.00
CA TYR A 101 11.41 6.37 -16.89
C TYR A 101 12.70 5.55 -16.80
N VAL A 102 13.19 5.28 -15.58
CA VAL A 102 14.40 4.49 -15.35
C VAL A 102 14.24 3.07 -15.86
N LYS A 103 13.11 2.41 -15.58
CA LYS A 103 12.81 1.04 -16.03
C LYS A 103 12.95 0.89 -17.54
N TYR A 104 12.28 1.75 -18.29
CA TYR A 104 12.21 1.57 -19.74
C TYR A 104 13.42 2.11 -20.50
N ASN A 105 14.05 3.20 -20.01
CA ASN A 105 15.20 3.80 -20.68
C ASN A 105 16.54 3.19 -20.26
N VAL A 106 16.70 2.84 -18.97
CA VAL A 106 17.98 2.29 -18.47
C VAL A 106 18.01 0.77 -18.59
N PHE A 107 16.95 0.08 -18.15
CA PHE A 107 17.00 -1.39 -18.02
C PHE A 107 16.47 -2.16 -19.23
N GLN A 108 15.52 -1.62 -20.00
CA GLN A 108 14.91 -2.33 -21.12
C GLN A 108 15.37 -1.86 -22.51
N HIS A 109 16.21 -0.82 -22.60
CA HIS A 109 16.82 -0.25 -23.82
C HIS A 109 15.88 0.03 -25.01
N GLN A 110 14.56 -0.12 -24.84
CA GLN A 110 13.58 0.09 -25.89
C GLN A 110 13.37 1.57 -26.18
N GLY A 111 13.76 2.47 -25.27
CA GLY A 111 13.63 3.92 -25.42
C GLY A 111 12.16 4.33 -25.57
N LEU A 112 11.52 4.80 -24.49
CA LEU A 112 10.12 5.24 -24.64
C LEU A 112 10.05 6.51 -25.50
N SER A 113 9.14 6.50 -26.46
CA SER A 113 8.72 7.73 -27.13
C SER A 113 8.00 8.66 -26.15
N TRP A 114 7.95 9.95 -26.49
CA TRP A 114 7.24 10.95 -25.68
C TRP A 114 5.76 10.62 -25.47
N GLU A 115 5.09 10.07 -26.49
CA GLU A 115 3.68 9.66 -26.41
C GLU A 115 3.49 8.53 -25.39
N GLN A 116 4.32 7.49 -25.46
CA GLN A 116 4.27 6.37 -24.52
C GLN A 116 4.62 6.76 -23.08
N LEU A 117 5.50 7.76 -22.90
CA LEU A 117 5.79 8.32 -21.58
C LEU A 117 4.56 9.01 -20.98
N ILE A 118 3.83 9.78 -21.80
CA ILE A 118 2.61 10.46 -21.37
C ILE A 118 1.51 9.45 -21.04
N ASP A 119 1.32 8.43 -21.87
CA ASP A 119 0.33 7.36 -21.60
C ASP A 119 0.61 6.66 -20.26
N LYS A 120 1.88 6.29 -20.03
CA LYS A 120 2.28 5.68 -18.75
C LYS A 120 2.14 6.66 -17.58
N PHE A 121 2.44 7.94 -17.78
CA PHE A 121 2.24 8.97 -16.77
C PHE A 121 0.76 9.10 -16.36
N ILE A 122 -0.16 9.12 -17.33
CA ILE A 122 -1.61 9.15 -17.07
C ILE A 122 -2.02 7.93 -16.24
N ILE A 123 -1.54 6.74 -16.60
CA ILE A 123 -1.81 5.51 -15.83
C ILE A 123 -1.33 5.66 -14.38
N ILE A 124 -0.12 6.18 -14.16
CA ILE A 124 0.43 6.41 -12.82
C ILE A 124 -0.45 7.38 -12.03
N VAL A 125 -0.85 8.50 -12.63
CA VAL A 125 -1.72 9.50 -12.00
C VAL A 125 -3.06 8.88 -11.61
N VAL A 126 -3.70 8.14 -12.51
CA VAL A 126 -5.02 7.51 -12.27
C VAL A 126 -4.94 6.46 -11.17
N ILE A 127 -3.98 5.53 -11.25
CA ILE A 127 -3.83 4.47 -10.25
C ILE A 127 -3.47 5.06 -8.88
N SER A 128 -2.55 6.02 -8.83
CA SER A 128 -2.17 6.69 -7.58
C SER A 128 -3.36 7.44 -6.98
N GLY A 129 -4.18 8.08 -7.82
CA GLY A 129 -5.38 8.79 -7.40
C GLY A 129 -6.40 7.84 -6.78
N LEU A 130 -6.62 6.68 -7.40
CA LEU A 130 -7.48 5.63 -6.84
C LEU A 130 -6.96 5.11 -5.50
N ILE A 131 -5.65 4.82 -5.37
CA ILE A 131 -5.05 4.35 -4.13
C ILE A 131 -5.25 5.38 -3.01
N VAL A 132 -4.97 6.66 -3.27
CA VAL A 132 -5.16 7.73 -2.29
C VAL A 132 -6.64 7.89 -1.94
N LEU A 133 -7.54 7.80 -2.91
CA LEU A 133 -8.99 7.85 -2.67
C LEU A 133 -9.45 6.72 -1.73
N PHE A 134 -9.09 5.47 -2.04
CA PHE A 134 -9.40 4.32 -1.18
C PHE A 134 -8.84 4.50 0.23
N TRP A 135 -7.59 4.96 0.31
CA TRP A 135 -6.92 5.23 1.58
C TRP A 135 -7.65 6.30 2.40
N VAL A 136 -8.09 7.41 1.79
CA VAL A 136 -8.88 8.45 2.47
C VAL A 136 -10.21 7.90 2.97
N ILE A 137 -10.94 7.15 2.13
CA ILE A 137 -12.24 6.55 2.51
C ILE A 137 -12.07 5.64 3.73
N LEU A 138 -11.11 4.72 3.67
CA LEU A 138 -10.86 3.76 4.76
C LEU A 138 -10.36 4.45 6.03
N SER A 139 -9.55 5.50 5.90
CA SER A 139 -9.09 6.33 7.00
C SER A 139 -10.25 7.02 7.72
N VAL A 140 -11.21 7.58 6.99
CA VAL A 140 -12.43 8.18 7.56
C VAL A 140 -13.31 7.14 8.25
N LEU A 141 -13.49 5.96 7.63
CA LEU A 141 -14.27 4.86 8.23
C LEU A 141 -13.61 4.32 9.51
N GLY A 142 -12.29 4.14 9.49
CA GLY A 142 -11.51 3.72 10.66
C GLY A 142 -11.62 4.72 11.81
N LYS A 143 -11.52 6.02 11.51
CA LYS A 143 -11.72 7.07 12.51
C LYS A 143 -13.12 7.01 13.14
N ARG A 144 -14.18 6.93 12.33
CA ARG A 144 -15.57 6.83 12.83
C ARG A 144 -15.77 5.64 13.76
N LYS A 145 -15.16 4.49 13.44
CA LYS A 145 -15.23 3.30 14.28
C LYS A 145 -14.54 3.52 15.63
N ILE A 146 -13.34 4.13 15.64
CA ILE A 146 -12.60 4.43 16.87
C ILE A 146 -13.38 5.43 17.73
N ASP A 147 -13.93 6.48 17.12
CA ASP A 147 -14.71 7.49 17.83
C ASP A 147 -15.96 6.86 18.50
N ASN A 148 -16.67 5.97 17.80
CA ASN A 148 -17.82 5.23 18.36
C ASN A 148 -17.42 4.26 19.50
N GLU A 149 -16.23 3.66 19.47
CA GLU A 149 -15.73 2.77 20.54
C GLU A 149 -15.29 3.55 21.81
N LEU A 150 -15.12 4.88 21.72
CA LEU A 150 -14.76 5.74 22.85
C LEU A 150 -15.96 6.40 23.53
N GLU A 151 -17.13 6.41 22.88
CA GLU A 151 -18.38 6.95 23.42
C GLU A 151 -19.20 5.91 24.23
N ASP A 152 -18.89 4.62 24.10
CA ASP A 152 -19.43 3.50 24.88
C ASP A 152 -18.53 3.14 26.09
#